data_AF-A0A0N4XRZ7-F1
#
_entry.id   AF-A0A0N4XRZ7-F1
#
_cell.length_a   1.000
_cell.length_b   1.000
_cell.length_c   1.000
_cell.angle_alpha   90.00
_cell.angle_beta   90.00
_cell.angle_gamma   90.00
#
_symmetry.space_group_name_H-M   'P 1'
#
loop_
_entity.id
_entity.type
_entity.pdbx_description
1 polymer ?
#
loop_
_entity_poly.entity_id
_entity_poly.type
_entity_poly.pdbx_seq_one_letter_code
_entity_poly.pdbx_strand_id
1 'polypeptide(L)'
;MEPNVIWESKVLAEYLDEVFPSTSVLPVDPFEKAQQKVLAERLSPLMNVLFDLFNSKTPDAQRKTDSTLHKALRNAESLLTDSFY
;
A
#
# COMPACT_ATOMS: atom_id res chain seq x y z
N MET A 1 1.84 -34.14 9.21
CA MET A 1 0.95 -32.96 9.14
C MET A 1 1.58 -32.00 8.17
N GLU A 2 0.84 -31.50 7.19
CA GLU A 2 1.36 -30.45 6.32
C GLU A 2 1.47 -29.13 7.12
N PRO A 3 2.47 -28.28 6.82
CA PRO A 3 2.60 -26.99 7.49
C PRO A 3 1.43 -26.06 7.12
N ASN A 4 0.92 -25.32 8.09
CA ASN A 4 -0.03 -24.24 7.84
C ASN A 4 0.72 -23.06 7.19
N VAL A 5 0.39 -22.74 5.94
CA VAL A 5 1.04 -21.65 5.19
C VAL A 5 -0.01 -20.64 4.74
N ILE A 6 0.25 -19.36 5.00
CA ILE A 6 -0.59 -18.24 4.58
C ILE A 6 0.17 -17.45 3.51
N TRP A 7 -0.47 -17.25 2.36
CA TRP A 7 0.02 -16.43 1.25
C TRP A 7 -0.79 -15.12 1.19
N GLU A 8 -0.34 -14.18 0.36
CA GLU A 8 -0.85 -12.80 0.26
C GLU A 8 -0.49 -11.91 1.46
N SER A 9 0.26 -10.82 1.18
CA SER A 9 0.79 -9.93 2.22
C SER A 9 -0.30 -9.30 3.08
N LYS A 10 -1.45 -8.93 2.48
CA LYS A 10 -2.59 -8.34 3.19
C LYS A 10 -3.26 -9.36 4.12
N VAL A 11 -3.45 -10.60 3.65
CA VAL A 11 -4.07 -11.67 4.45
C VAL A 11 -3.16 -12.05 5.62
N LEU A 12 -1.86 -12.16 5.39
CA LEU A 12 -0.88 -12.41 6.43
C LEU A 12 -0.88 -11.29 7.50
N ALA A 13 -0.96 -10.02 7.08
CA ALA A 13 -1.02 -8.89 8.01
C ALA A 13 -2.28 -8.94 8.89
N GLU A 14 -3.45 -9.24 8.32
CA GLU A 14 -4.70 -9.40 9.08
C GLU A 14 -4.62 -10.57 10.07
N TYR A 15 -4.08 -11.72 9.64
CA TYR A 15 -3.86 -12.87 10.52
C TYR A 15 -2.97 -12.53 11.71
N LEU A 16 -1.85 -11.83 11.48
CA LEU A 16 -0.94 -11.43 12.56
C LEU A 16 -1.60 -10.45 13.53
N ASP A 17 -2.43 -9.53 13.03
CA ASP A 17 -3.19 -8.57 13.85
C ASP A 17 -4.19 -9.29 14.77
N GLU A 18 -4.86 -10.33 14.28
CA GLU A 18 -5.78 -11.17 15.06
C GLU A 18 -5.06 -12.06 16.08
N VAL A 19 -3.89 -12.61 15.73
CA VAL A 19 -3.10 -13.47 16.63
C VAL A 19 -2.45 -12.67 17.76
N PHE A 20 -2.07 -11.41 17.51
CA PHE A 20 -1.37 -10.55 18.47
C PHE A 20 -2.15 -9.26 18.79
N PRO A 21 -3.34 -9.36 19.44
CA PRO A 21 -4.24 -8.23 19.63
C PRO A 21 -3.66 -7.13 20.55
N SER A 22 -2.72 -7.48 21.44
CA SER A 22 -2.05 -6.51 22.32
C SER A 22 -1.13 -5.54 21.56
N THR A 23 -0.73 -5.90 20.34
CA THR A 23 0.14 -5.10 19.47
C THR A 23 -0.55 -4.86 18.12
N SER A 24 -1.88 -4.79 18.12
CA SER A 24 -2.66 -4.55 16.92
C SER A 24 -2.26 -3.24 16.26
N VAL A 25 -2.05 -3.30 14.95
CA VAL A 25 -1.71 -2.16 14.09
C VAL A 25 -2.93 -1.65 13.32
N LEU A 26 -3.98 -2.47 13.20
CA LEU A 26 -5.22 -2.06 12.57
C LEU A 26 -6.16 -1.38 13.58
N PRO A 27 -7.01 -0.44 13.14
CA PRO A 27 -8.03 0.14 13.99
C PRO A 27 -8.98 -0.93 14.53
N VAL A 28 -9.43 -0.77 15.78
CA VAL A 28 -10.45 -1.65 16.39
C VAL A 28 -11.84 -1.35 15.82
N ASP A 29 -12.12 -0.08 15.55
CA ASP A 29 -13.39 0.33 14.96
C ASP A 29 -13.53 -0.24 13.52
N PRO A 30 -14.64 -0.94 13.21
CA PRO A 30 -14.81 -1.56 11.90
C PRO A 30 -14.83 -0.58 10.72
N PHE A 31 -15.35 0.64 10.94
CA PHE A 31 -15.40 1.66 9.89
C PHE A 31 -14.02 2.25 9.63
N GLU A 32 -13.27 2.59 10.67
CA GLU A 32 -11.88 3.05 10.54
C GLU A 32 -10.99 1.97 9.90
N LYS A 33 -11.18 0.69 10.28
CA LYS A 33 -10.47 -0.43 9.64
C LYS A 33 -10.81 -0.52 8.15
N ALA A 34 -12.07 -0.33 7.76
CA ALA A 34 -12.47 -0.30 6.35
C ALA A 34 -11.84 0.89 5.61
N GLN A 35 -11.78 2.07 6.23
CA GLN A 35 -11.09 3.24 5.66
C GLN A 35 -9.61 2.97 5.41
N GLN A 36 -8.89 2.37 6.37
CA GLN A 36 -7.49 1.98 6.19
C GLN A 36 -7.29 0.99 5.03
N LYS A 37 -8.19 0.01 4.88
CA LYS A 37 -8.16 -0.93 3.75
C LYS A 37 -8.36 -0.22 2.40
N VAL A 38 -9.30 0.71 2.32
CA VAL A 38 -9.54 1.51 1.10
C VAL A 38 -8.33 2.39 0.78
N LEU A 39 -7.74 3.04 1.78
CA LEU A 39 -6.52 3.84 1.62
C LEU A 39 -5.36 2.99 1.07
N ALA A 40 -5.10 1.83 1.67
CA ALA A 40 -4.06 0.90 1.21
C ALA A 40 -4.28 0.44 -0.24
N GLU A 41 -5.53 0.19 -0.63
CA GLU A 41 -5.87 -0.17 -2.01
C GLU A 41 -5.63 0.99 -2.99
N ARG A 42 -6.05 2.21 -2.63
CA ARG A 42 -5.85 3.40 -3.45
C ARG A 42 -4.37 3.78 -3.60
N LEU A 43 -3.54 3.48 -2.61
CA LEU A 43 -2.09 3.68 -2.66
C LEU A 43 -1.35 2.56 -3.41
N SER A 44 -1.98 1.41 -3.66
CA SER A 44 -1.33 0.27 -4.33
C SER A 44 -0.66 0.58 -5.68
N PRO A 45 -1.14 1.51 -6.54
CA PRO A 45 -0.49 1.82 -7.80
C PRO A 45 0.91 2.43 -7.63
N LEU A 46 1.23 3.03 -6.48
CA LEU A 46 2.56 3.58 -6.20
C LEU A 46 3.65 2.51 -6.34
N MET A 47 3.37 1.28 -5.92
CA MET A 47 4.33 0.19 -5.98
C MET A 47 4.75 -0.09 -7.43
N ASN A 48 3.80 -0.09 -8.36
CA ASN A 48 4.09 -0.29 -9.78
C ASN A 48 4.99 0.82 -10.33
N VAL A 49 4.71 2.07 -9.96
CA VAL A 49 5.52 3.22 -10.42
C VAL A 49 6.94 3.19 -9.84
N LEU A 50 7.10 2.73 -8.58
CA LEU A 50 8.42 2.51 -8.00
C LEU A 50 9.18 1.40 -8.73
N PHE A 51 8.52 0.28 -9.07
CA PHE A 51 9.14 -0.76 -9.89
C PHE A 51 9.56 -0.23 -11.26
N ASP A 52 8.73 0.55 -11.93
CA ASP A 52 9.06 1.19 -13.21
C ASP A 52 10.28 2.11 -13.06
N LEU A 53 10.38 2.86 -11.95
CA LEU A 53 11.51 3.74 -11.66
C LEU A 53 12.82 2.95 -11.58
N PHE A 54 12.83 1.87 -10.79
CA PHE A 54 14.03 1.04 -10.64
C PHE A 54 14.41 0.30 -11.93
N ASN A 55 13.44 0.02 -12.81
CA ASN A 55 13.66 -0.68 -14.08
C ASN A 55 13.96 0.25 -15.26
N SER A 56 13.78 1.56 -15.13
CA SER A 56 13.95 2.54 -16.22
C SER A 56 15.44 2.79 -16.53
N LYS A 57 15.94 2.20 -17.63
CA LYS A 57 17.37 2.27 -18.01
C LYS A 57 17.69 3.26 -19.14
N THR A 58 16.69 3.80 -19.83
CA THR A 58 16.89 4.76 -20.93
C THR A 58 16.47 6.18 -20.51
N PRO A 59 17.09 7.23 -21.08
CA PRO A 59 16.73 8.61 -20.77
C PRO A 59 15.25 8.94 -20.99
N ASP A 60 14.65 8.44 -22.07
CA ASP A 60 13.23 8.69 -22.37
C ASP A 60 12.29 7.92 -21.42
N ALA A 61 12.63 6.69 -21.05
CA ALA A 61 11.88 5.94 -20.04
C ALA A 61 11.95 6.64 -18.68
N GLN A 62 13.14 7.11 -18.28
CA GLN A 62 13.33 7.84 -17.01
C GLN A 62 12.48 9.11 -16.95
N ARG A 63 12.43 9.91 -18.02
CA ARG A 63 11.59 11.12 -18.08
C ARG A 63 10.10 10.81 -17.94
N LYS A 64 9.62 9.76 -18.61
CA LYS A 64 8.23 9.32 -18.51
C LYS A 64 7.90 8.82 -17.10
N THR A 65 8.81 8.03 -16.51
CA THR A 65 8.65 7.49 -15.17
C THR A 65 8.68 8.58 -14.11
N ASP A 66 9.54 9.60 -14.26
CA ASP A 66 9.61 10.75 -13.37
C ASP A 66 8.28 11.52 -13.31
N SER A 67 7.66 11.80 -14.47
CA SER A 67 6.34 12.45 -14.50
C SER A 67 5.24 11.59 -13.86
N THR A 68 5.31 10.26 -14.06
CA THR A 68 4.33 9.32 -13.50
C THR A 68 4.49 9.21 -11.98
N LEU A 69 5.73 9.15 -11.49
CA LEU A 69 6.08 9.15 -10.08
C LEU A 69 5.59 10.41 -9.39
N HIS A 70 5.85 11.58 -9.98
CA HIS A 70 5.38 12.84 -9.42
C HIS A 70 3.86 12.87 -9.26
N LYS A 71 3.11 12.44 -10.28
CA LYS A 71 1.64 12.35 -10.22
C LYS A 71 1.16 11.38 -9.15
N ALA A 72 1.80 10.21 -9.05
CA ALA A 72 1.44 9.19 -8.08
C ALA A 72 1.70 9.69 -6.63
N LEU A 73 2.83 10.33 -6.39
CA LEU A 73 3.15 10.93 -5.09
C LEU A 73 2.19 12.06 -4.71
N ARG A 74 1.80 12.92 -5.66
CA ARG A 74 0.79 13.97 -5.41
C ARG A 74 -0.59 13.42 -5.10
N ASN A 75 -0.98 12.32 -5.75
CA ASN A 75 -2.22 11.63 -5.40
C ASN A 75 -2.14 11.02 -3.99
N ALA A 76 -1.01 10.39 -3.65
CA ALA A 76 -0.77 9.84 -2.32
C ALA A 76 -0.85 10.92 -1.24
N GLU A 77 -0.21 12.07 -1.47
CA GLU A 77 -0.27 13.23 -0.57
C GLU A 77 -1.71 13.68 -0.34
N SER A 78 -2.50 13.92 -1.40
CA SER A 78 -3.90 14.34 -1.26
C SER A 78 -4.77 13.31 -0.54
N LEU A 79 -4.54 12.01 -0.76
CA LEU A 79 -5.24 10.97 0.00
C LEU A 79 -4.92 11.06 1.51
N LEU A 80 -3.65 11.30 1.84
CA LEU A 80 -3.17 11.35 3.22
C LEU A 80 -3.51 12.66 3.94
N THR A 81 -3.67 13.78 3.22
CA THR A 81 -3.97 15.09 3.82
C THR A 81 -5.42 15.50 3.76
N ASP A 82 -6.20 15.02 2.78
CA ASP A 82 -7.53 15.56 2.50
C ASP A 82 -8.66 14.51 2.68
N SER A 83 -8.35 13.22 2.55
CA SER A 83 -9.37 12.16 2.49
C SER A 83 -9.43 11.24 3.71
N PHE A 84 -8.33 11.11 4.45
CA PHE A 84 -8.22 10.13 5.55
C PHE A 84 -7.70 10.71 6.87
N TYR A 85 -7.31 11.98 6.90
CA TYR A 85 -6.96 12.75 8.10
C TYR A 85 -7.48 14.18 8.00
#